data_AF-A0A969M311-F1
#
_entry.id   AF-A0A969M311-F1
#
_cell.length_a   1.000
_cell.length_b   1.000
_cell.length_c   1.000
_cell.angle_alpha   90.00
_cell.angle_beta   90.00
_cell.angle_gamma   90.00
#
_symmetry.space_group_name_H-M   'P 1'
#
loop_
_entity.id
_entity.type
_entity.pdbx_description
1 polymer ?
#
loop_
_entity_poly.entity_id
_entity_poly.type
_entity_poly.pdbx_seq_one_letter_code
_entity_poly.pdbx_strand_id
1 'polypeptide(L)'
;MIIFTHNLFFHYAVLEAARDMKVPARQEWIAKHGDGRFGIIDNNQQPWISLGVTKRLSVIDDLLQKKKSTYSEADETNRSFVTDVYTKMRETWEHTIEEILFAGVVGRFRPNVATMKLRAAHVDKSDYEAVYAGMTRCSKYSGHDQAAGVPADLPKFAEIKADLDNLSLYVTTANTRRKSLEKEGQAYEAGPMLADVLD
;
A
#
# COMPACT_ATOMS: atom_id res chain seq x y z
N MET A 1 -27.10 -0.65 -13.57
CA MET A 1 -27.08 -1.57 -12.41
C MET A 1 -26.29 -0.91 -11.30
N ILE A 2 -26.78 -0.93 -10.07
CA ILE A 2 -26.08 -0.40 -8.88
C ILE A 2 -25.89 -1.57 -7.92
N ILE A 3 -24.67 -1.75 -7.43
CA ILE A 3 -24.30 -2.86 -6.53
C ILE A 3 -23.77 -2.27 -5.22
N PHE A 4 -24.35 -2.67 -4.10
CA PHE A 4 -23.83 -2.38 -2.76
C PHE A 4 -23.15 -3.62 -2.19
N THR A 5 -21.92 -3.50 -1.72
CA THR A 5 -21.17 -4.61 -1.13
C THR A 5 -20.20 -4.11 -0.06
N HIS A 6 -20.07 -4.88 1.02
CA HIS A 6 -18.99 -4.74 2.00
C HIS A 6 -17.83 -5.73 1.74
N ASN A 7 -18.02 -6.64 0.78
CA ASN A 7 -17.03 -7.63 0.39
C ASN A 7 -16.13 -7.06 -0.71
N LEU A 8 -14.87 -6.77 -0.35
CA LEU A 8 -13.87 -6.23 -1.28
C LEU A 8 -13.52 -7.21 -2.41
N PHE A 9 -13.48 -8.52 -2.15
CA PHE A 9 -13.27 -9.52 -3.20
C PHE A 9 -14.35 -9.41 -4.29
N PHE A 10 -15.61 -9.42 -3.88
CA PHE A 10 -16.73 -9.28 -4.82
C PHE A 10 -16.68 -7.93 -5.57
N HIS A 11 -16.35 -6.85 -4.86
CA HIS A 11 -16.18 -5.53 -5.48
C HIS A 11 -15.15 -5.53 -6.61
N TYR A 12 -13.95 -6.07 -6.37
CA TYR A 12 -12.90 -6.11 -7.39
C TYR A 12 -13.23 -7.08 -8.53
N ALA A 13 -13.85 -8.23 -8.25
CA ALA A 13 -14.29 -9.16 -9.28
C ALA A 13 -15.31 -8.53 -10.25
N VAL A 14 -16.27 -7.75 -9.74
CA VAL A 14 -17.24 -7.02 -10.58
C VAL A 14 -16.56 -5.99 -11.47
N LEU A 15 -15.57 -5.26 -10.95
CA LEU A 15 -14.85 -4.25 -11.71
C LEU A 15 -13.94 -4.84 -12.77
N GLU A 16 -13.33 -5.99 -12.47
CA GLU A 16 -12.55 -6.75 -13.45
C GLU A 16 -13.45 -7.23 -14.58
N ALA A 17 -14.58 -7.87 -14.26
CA ALA A 17 -15.57 -8.29 -15.25
C ALA A 17 -16.10 -7.11 -16.09
N ALA A 18 -16.40 -5.96 -15.46
CA ALA A 18 -16.82 -4.76 -16.17
C ALA A 18 -15.74 -4.25 -17.13
N ARG A 19 -14.46 -4.25 -16.71
CA ARG A 19 -13.33 -3.87 -17.57
C ARG A 19 -13.20 -4.81 -18.77
N ASP A 20 -13.26 -6.13 -18.53
CA ASP A 20 -13.12 -7.14 -19.58
C ASP A 20 -14.25 -7.04 -20.62
N MET A 21 -15.46 -6.76 -20.14
CA MET A 21 -16.64 -6.50 -20.98
C MET A 21 -16.68 -5.07 -21.55
N LYS A 22 -15.68 -4.23 -21.26
CA LYS A 22 -15.60 -2.82 -21.67
C LYS A 22 -16.83 -1.99 -21.26
N VAL A 23 -17.43 -2.32 -20.12
CA VAL A 23 -18.54 -1.59 -19.52
C VAL A 23 -17.99 -0.51 -18.59
N PRO A 24 -18.35 0.77 -18.77
CA PRO A 24 -17.97 1.82 -17.85
C PRO A 24 -18.48 1.53 -16.43
N ALA A 25 -17.59 1.56 -15.45
CA ALA A 25 -17.92 1.37 -14.04
C ALA A 25 -17.44 2.57 -13.23
N ARG A 26 -18.27 3.01 -12.28
CA ARG A 26 -17.95 4.04 -11.29
C ARG A 26 -17.90 3.38 -9.92
N GLN A 27 -16.84 3.65 -9.15
CA GLN A 27 -16.68 3.18 -7.77
C GLN A 27 -16.96 4.33 -6.82
N GLU A 28 -17.77 4.09 -5.80
CA GLU A 28 -18.04 5.05 -4.74
C GLU A 28 -17.98 4.33 -3.40
N TRP A 29 -17.42 4.99 -2.38
CA TRP A 29 -17.34 4.46 -1.02
C TRP A 29 -18.41 5.13 -0.16
N ILE A 30 -19.18 4.29 0.53
CA ILE A 30 -20.20 4.73 1.49
C ILE A 30 -19.70 4.31 2.85
N ALA A 31 -19.62 5.28 3.76
CA ALA A 31 -19.15 5.04 5.11
C ALA A 31 -20.12 5.61 6.15
N LYS A 32 -19.99 5.07 7.37
CA LYS A 32 -20.77 5.49 8.52
C LYS A 32 -19.94 6.52 9.29
N HIS A 33 -20.46 7.73 9.45
CA HIS A 33 -19.82 8.72 10.30
C HIS A 33 -20.10 8.44 11.78
N GLY A 34 -19.14 8.81 12.65
CA GLY A 34 -19.25 8.65 14.10
C GLY A 34 -20.38 9.48 14.75
N ASP A 35 -20.99 10.41 14.02
CA ASP A 35 -22.13 11.23 14.45
C ASP A 35 -23.50 10.62 14.12
N GLY A 36 -23.53 9.39 13.60
CA GLY A 36 -24.77 8.67 13.31
C GLY A 36 -25.39 8.97 11.95
N ARG A 37 -24.73 9.73 11.07
CA ARG A 37 -25.15 9.89 9.66
C ARG A 37 -24.74 8.70 8.80
N PHE A 38 -25.63 8.29 7.88
CA PHE A 38 -25.47 7.16 6.97
C PHE A 38 -25.63 7.60 5.52
N GLY A 39 -25.08 6.83 4.57
CA GLY A 39 -25.32 7.03 3.14
C GLY A 39 -24.53 8.18 2.50
N ILE A 40 -23.52 8.72 3.18
CA ILE A 40 -22.66 9.77 2.65
C ILE A 40 -21.63 9.14 1.72
N ILE A 41 -21.60 9.61 0.47
CA ILE A 41 -20.52 9.33 -0.46
C ILE A 41 -19.33 10.18 -0.01
N ASP A 42 -18.32 9.54 0.55
CA ASP A 42 -17.11 10.23 0.97
C ASP A 42 -15.88 9.54 0.36
N ASN A 43 -15.37 10.13 -0.72
CA ASN A 43 -14.15 9.69 -1.39
C ASN A 43 -12.90 9.84 -0.50
N ASN A 44 -12.97 10.63 0.57
CA ASN A 44 -11.92 10.73 1.59
C ASN A 44 -12.01 9.62 2.63
N GLN A 45 -13.11 8.85 2.68
CA GLN A 45 -13.29 7.68 3.55
C GLN A 45 -13.05 6.36 2.82
N GLN A 46 -12.29 6.39 1.73
CA GLN A 46 -11.78 5.18 1.13
C GLN A 46 -11.12 4.30 2.22
N PRO A 47 -11.59 3.07 2.46
CA PRO A 47 -11.08 2.23 3.54
C PRO A 47 -9.59 2.02 3.41
N TRP A 48 -8.86 2.05 4.53
CA TRP A 48 -7.40 1.90 4.58
C TRP A 48 -6.89 0.76 3.67
N ILE A 49 -7.54 -0.40 3.76
CA ILE A 49 -7.23 -1.60 2.98
C ILE A 49 -7.24 -1.38 1.46
N SER A 50 -8.00 -0.41 0.96
CA SER A 50 -8.15 -0.10 -0.47
C SER A 50 -7.27 1.06 -0.94
N LEU A 51 -6.56 1.74 -0.04
CA LEU A 51 -5.62 2.82 -0.38
C LEU A 51 -4.35 2.24 -1.03
N GLY A 52 -3.89 2.87 -2.11
CA GLY A 52 -2.59 2.59 -2.72
C GLY A 52 -1.43 3.13 -1.87
N VAL A 53 -0.22 2.63 -2.12
CA VAL A 53 0.97 2.88 -1.28
C VAL A 53 1.24 4.38 -1.04
N THR A 54 1.19 5.23 -2.07
CA THR A 54 1.46 6.68 -1.92
C THR A 54 0.46 7.37 -0.99
N LYS A 55 -0.84 7.04 -1.07
CA LYS A 55 -1.84 7.62 -0.18
C LYS A 55 -1.65 7.15 1.26
N ARG A 56 -1.26 5.88 1.46
CA ARG A 56 -0.95 5.34 2.79
C ARG A 56 0.17 6.09 3.48
N LEU A 57 1.26 6.38 2.75
CA LEU A 57 2.37 7.18 3.27
C LEU A 57 1.92 8.57 3.71
N SER A 58 1.10 9.25 2.89
CA SER A 58 0.56 10.56 3.24
C SER A 58 -0.29 10.52 4.52
N VAL A 59 -1.16 9.51 4.66
CA VAL A 59 -1.99 9.33 5.85
C VAL A 59 -1.13 9.11 7.10
N ILE A 60 -0.07 8.31 7.01
CA ILE A 60 0.83 8.07 8.14
C ILE A 60 1.58 9.35 8.49
N ASP A 61 2.11 10.10 7.51
CA ASP A 61 2.79 11.37 7.78
C ASP A 61 1.85 12.38 8.45
N ASP A 62 0.61 12.52 7.99
CA ASP A 62 -0.41 13.38 8.61
C ASP A 62 -0.68 13.00 10.07
N LEU A 63 -0.70 11.70 10.39
CA LEU A 63 -0.83 11.21 11.77
C LEU A 63 0.38 11.61 12.62
N LEU A 64 1.60 11.49 12.07
CA LEU A 64 2.82 11.92 12.76
C LEU A 64 2.83 13.43 13.01
N GLN A 65 2.50 14.26 12.01
CA GLN A 65 2.49 15.72 12.16
C GLN A 65 1.50 16.17 13.25
N LYS A 66 0.32 15.56 13.30
CA LYS A 66 -0.69 15.87 14.33
C LYS A 66 -0.24 15.49 15.75
N LYS A 67 0.56 14.43 15.89
CA LYS A 67 1.03 13.95 17.20
C LYS A 67 2.33 14.63 17.65
N LYS A 68 3.12 15.21 16.74
CA LYS A 68 4.47 15.74 16.96
C LYS A 68 4.65 16.60 18.22
N SER A 69 3.73 17.53 18.49
CA SER A 69 3.85 18.46 19.62
C SER A 69 3.45 17.87 20.98
N THR A 70 2.77 16.73 20.99
CA THR A 70 2.23 16.08 22.20
C THR A 70 2.86 14.74 22.49
N TYR A 71 3.64 14.20 21.55
CA TYR A 71 4.31 12.92 21.71
C TYR A 71 5.45 13.00 22.73
N SER A 72 5.49 12.01 23.62
CA SER A 72 6.63 11.74 24.50
C SER A 72 6.82 10.23 24.59
N GLU A 73 8.05 9.77 24.39
CA GLU A 73 8.43 8.36 24.55
C GLU A 73 8.32 7.87 26.00
N ALA A 74 8.35 8.80 26.98
CA ALA A 74 8.16 8.49 28.39
C ALA A 74 6.68 8.36 28.80
N ASP A 75 5.75 8.78 27.93
CA ASP A 75 4.32 8.70 28.17
C ASP A 75 3.74 7.44 27.53
N GLU A 76 3.53 6.43 28.37
CA GLU A 76 3.02 5.12 28.03
C GLU A 76 1.63 5.15 27.35
N THR A 77 0.84 6.21 27.56
CA THR A 77 -0.45 6.38 26.87
C THR A 77 -0.30 6.49 25.35
N ASN A 78 0.91 6.84 24.87
CA ASN A 78 1.25 6.91 23.45
C ASN A 78 1.50 5.54 22.80
N ARG A 79 1.51 4.42 23.55
CA ARG A 79 1.71 3.08 22.96
C ARG A 79 0.68 2.76 21.89
N SER A 80 -0.59 3.08 22.14
CA SER A 80 -1.67 2.85 21.16
C SER A 80 -1.42 3.56 19.82
N PHE A 81 -0.92 4.80 19.87
CA PHE A 81 -0.52 5.57 18.70
C PHE A 81 0.67 4.93 17.97
N VAL A 82 1.71 4.52 18.72
CA VAL A 82 2.88 3.83 18.15
C VAL A 82 2.46 2.54 17.46
N THR A 83 1.64 1.71 18.13
CA THR A 83 1.12 0.47 17.56
C THR A 83 0.32 0.72 16.29
N ASP A 84 -0.57 1.72 16.27
CA ASP A 84 -1.35 2.08 15.07
C ASP A 84 -0.44 2.51 13.91
N VAL A 85 0.52 3.40 14.15
CA VAL A 85 1.46 3.88 13.13
C VAL A 85 2.32 2.75 12.56
N TYR A 86 2.90 1.90 13.40
CA TYR A 86 3.73 0.79 12.92
C TYR A 86 2.91 -0.33 12.26
N THR A 87 1.65 -0.54 12.68
CA THR A 87 0.72 -1.43 11.97
C THR A 87 0.46 -0.91 10.57
N LYS A 88 0.17 0.39 10.42
CA LYS A 88 -0.02 1.01 9.09
C LYS A 88 1.25 0.95 8.24
N MET A 89 2.43 1.17 8.82
CA MET A 89 3.70 1.04 8.08
C MET A 89 3.93 -0.39 7.62
N ARG A 90 3.67 -1.39 8.48
CA ARG A 90 3.75 -2.81 8.10
C ARG A 90 2.84 -3.14 6.92
N GLU A 91 1.57 -2.75 7.00
CA GLU A 91 0.61 -2.98 5.91
C GLU A 91 1.01 -2.20 4.64
N THR A 92 1.70 -1.07 4.77
CA THR A 92 2.24 -0.32 3.62
C THR A 92 3.44 -1.02 2.98
N TRP A 93 4.30 -1.69 3.77
CA TRP A 93 5.33 -2.59 3.23
C TRP A 93 4.72 -3.75 2.45
N GLU A 94 3.69 -4.40 2.98
CA GLU A 94 2.96 -5.47 2.28
C GLU A 94 2.37 -4.98 0.95
N HIS A 95 1.73 -3.81 0.96
CA HIS A 95 1.20 -3.20 -0.27
C HIS A 95 2.32 -2.77 -1.24
N THR A 96 3.49 -2.37 -0.74
CA THR A 96 4.66 -2.04 -1.60
C THR A 96 5.15 -3.29 -2.34
N ILE A 97 5.16 -4.44 -1.68
CA ILE A 97 5.53 -5.71 -2.33
C ILE A 97 4.53 -6.05 -3.44
N GLU A 98 3.23 -6.01 -3.14
CA GLU A 98 2.19 -6.36 -4.11
C GLU A 98 2.11 -5.35 -5.27
N GLU A 99 2.00 -4.05 -4.97
CA GLU A 99 1.73 -2.99 -5.94
C GLU A 99 2.98 -2.60 -6.74
N ILE A 100 4.16 -2.62 -6.11
CA ILE A 100 5.38 -2.05 -6.69
C ILE A 100 6.35 -3.15 -7.13
N LEU A 101 6.80 -4.02 -6.22
CA LEU A 101 7.78 -5.05 -6.56
C LEU A 101 7.23 -6.11 -7.52
N PHE A 102 6.02 -6.60 -7.25
CA PHE A 102 5.31 -7.49 -8.15
C PHE A 102 4.46 -6.75 -9.19
N ALA A 103 4.54 -5.41 -9.25
CA ALA A 103 3.79 -4.57 -10.17
C ALA A 103 2.26 -4.82 -10.20
N GLY A 104 1.70 -5.47 -9.18
CA GLY A 104 0.33 -5.96 -9.12
C GLY A 104 0.02 -7.13 -10.06
N VAL A 105 1.01 -7.99 -10.35
CA VAL A 105 0.85 -9.32 -10.99
C VAL A 105 -0.06 -10.19 -10.13
N VAL A 106 0.22 -10.20 -8.83
CA VAL A 106 -0.66 -10.74 -7.78
C VAL A 106 -1.09 -9.57 -6.90
N GLY A 107 -2.31 -9.64 -6.38
CA GLY A 107 -2.80 -8.63 -5.45
C GLY A 107 -4.02 -9.13 -4.70
N ARG A 108 -4.22 -8.58 -3.50
CA ARG A 108 -5.41 -8.88 -2.69
C ARG A 108 -6.67 -8.67 -3.52
N PHE A 109 -7.64 -9.56 -3.30
CA PHE A 109 -8.98 -9.47 -3.88
C PHE A 109 -9.07 -9.60 -5.40
N ARG A 110 -7.98 -9.98 -6.09
CA ARG A 110 -8.02 -10.29 -7.52
C ARG A 110 -7.99 -11.81 -7.73
N PRO A 111 -8.97 -12.40 -8.42
CA PRO A 111 -8.97 -13.83 -8.71
C PRO A 111 -7.86 -14.25 -9.68
N ASN A 112 -7.46 -13.36 -10.59
CA ASN A 112 -6.55 -13.68 -11.69
C ASN A 112 -5.13 -13.19 -11.44
N VAL A 113 -4.16 -13.97 -11.95
CA VAL A 113 -2.76 -13.53 -12.09
C VAL A 113 -2.63 -12.67 -13.34
N ALA A 114 -2.20 -11.43 -13.19
CA ALA A 114 -2.07 -10.48 -14.30
C ALA A 114 -0.72 -10.64 -15.02
N THR A 115 -0.60 -11.69 -15.84
CA THR A 115 0.66 -12.12 -16.48
C THR A 115 1.38 -11.02 -17.27
N MET A 116 0.65 -10.16 -17.99
CA MET A 116 1.25 -9.05 -18.76
C MET A 116 2.00 -8.03 -17.88
N LYS A 117 1.66 -7.94 -16.58
CA LYS A 117 2.37 -7.04 -15.65
C LYS A 117 3.75 -7.55 -15.23
N LEU A 118 4.10 -8.81 -15.56
CA LEU A 118 5.42 -9.35 -15.27
C LEU A 118 6.54 -8.50 -15.88
N ARG A 119 6.26 -7.79 -16.99
CA ARG A 119 7.21 -6.88 -17.62
C ARG A 119 7.78 -5.79 -16.71
N ALA A 120 7.04 -5.43 -15.65
CA ALA A 120 7.45 -4.41 -14.69
C ALA A 120 7.76 -4.99 -13.30
N ALA A 121 7.52 -6.28 -13.09
CA ALA A 121 7.80 -6.94 -11.83
C ALA A 121 9.30 -7.19 -11.69
N HIS A 122 9.89 -6.78 -10.57
CA HIS A 122 11.31 -6.91 -10.33
C HIS A 122 11.60 -6.95 -8.82
N VAL A 123 12.42 -7.92 -8.43
CA VAL A 123 12.93 -8.07 -7.07
C VAL A 123 14.41 -8.41 -7.18
N ASP A 124 15.24 -7.58 -6.55
CA ASP A 124 16.66 -7.87 -6.35
C ASP A 124 16.96 -8.19 -4.86
N LYS A 125 18.22 -8.52 -4.57
CA LYS A 125 18.64 -8.83 -3.21
C LYS A 125 18.48 -7.64 -2.26
N SER A 126 18.72 -6.41 -2.74
CA SER A 126 18.62 -5.20 -1.92
C SER A 126 17.18 -4.89 -1.53
N ASP A 127 16.22 -5.23 -2.40
CA ASP A 127 14.80 -5.14 -2.10
C ASP A 127 14.41 -6.07 -0.95
N TYR A 128 14.90 -7.32 -0.96
CA TYR A 128 14.67 -8.25 0.14
C TYR A 128 15.26 -7.75 1.45
N GLU A 129 16.49 -7.25 1.45
CA GLU A 129 17.15 -6.72 2.65
C GLU A 129 16.39 -5.51 3.23
N ALA A 130 15.93 -4.60 2.38
CA ALA A 130 15.13 -3.45 2.78
C ALA A 130 13.78 -3.86 3.37
N VAL A 131 13.06 -4.77 2.69
CA VAL A 131 11.78 -5.31 3.16
C VAL A 131 11.95 -6.04 4.48
N TYR A 132 12.97 -6.89 4.62
CA TYR A 132 13.25 -7.62 5.84
C TYR A 132 13.52 -6.69 7.01
N ALA A 133 14.38 -5.68 6.83
CA ALA A 133 14.69 -4.69 7.85
C ALA A 133 13.44 -3.88 8.24
N GLY A 134 12.69 -3.37 7.27
CA GLY A 134 11.48 -2.58 7.48
C GLY A 134 10.38 -3.37 8.19
N MET A 135 10.11 -4.60 7.74
CA MET A 135 9.12 -5.48 8.36
C MET A 135 9.52 -5.88 9.78
N THR A 136 10.80 -6.18 10.02
CA THR A 136 11.31 -6.50 11.36
C THR A 136 11.14 -5.30 12.29
N ARG A 137 11.52 -4.10 11.83
CA ARG A 137 11.34 -2.85 12.57
C ARG A 137 9.88 -2.59 12.91
N CYS A 138 8.96 -2.80 11.95
CA CYS A 138 7.53 -2.65 12.22
C CYS A 138 7.00 -3.70 13.19
N SER A 139 7.40 -4.97 13.05
CA SER A 139 6.97 -6.08 13.91
C SER A 139 7.28 -5.83 15.38
N LYS A 140 8.38 -5.11 15.67
CA LYS A 140 8.77 -4.75 17.04
C LYS A 140 7.69 -3.90 17.75
N TYR A 141 6.89 -3.14 17.01
CA TYR A 141 5.94 -2.17 17.57
C TYR A 141 4.48 -2.39 17.12
N SER A 142 4.24 -3.18 16.07
CA SER A 142 2.92 -3.41 15.44
C SER A 142 2.10 -4.55 16.08
N GLY A 143 2.17 -4.75 17.40
CA GLY A 143 1.45 -5.82 18.10
C GLY A 143 0.79 -5.33 19.38
N HIS A 144 -0.42 -5.81 19.65
CA HIS A 144 -1.16 -5.52 20.90
C HIS A 144 -0.74 -6.43 22.06
N ASP A 145 -0.30 -7.66 21.75
CA ASP A 145 0.12 -8.66 22.72
C ASP A 145 1.65 -8.83 22.68
N GLN A 146 2.39 -7.89 23.27
CA GLN A 146 3.80 -8.19 23.57
C GLN A 146 3.84 -9.20 24.72
N ALA A 147 4.63 -10.27 24.56
CA ALA A 147 4.83 -11.27 25.60
C ALA A 147 5.24 -10.60 26.92
N ALA A 148 4.69 -11.06 28.04
CA ALA A 148 5.00 -10.54 29.36
C ALA A 148 6.50 -10.73 29.67
N GLY A 149 7.29 -9.66 29.49
CA GLY A 149 8.73 -9.71 29.66
C GLY A 149 9.42 -8.57 28.94
N VAL A 150 9.37 -7.38 29.58
CA VAL A 150 9.93 -6.09 29.14
C VAL A 150 9.11 -5.45 27.99
N PRO A 151 8.24 -4.46 28.28
CA PRO A 151 7.69 -3.60 27.25
C PRO A 151 8.85 -3.00 26.47
N ALA A 152 8.87 -3.12 25.14
CA ALA A 152 9.82 -2.33 24.37
C ALA A 152 9.54 -0.85 24.69
N ASP A 153 10.58 -0.12 25.13
CA ASP A 153 10.53 1.33 25.28
C ASP A 153 9.95 1.93 24.00
N LEU A 154 9.08 2.94 24.16
CA LEU A 154 8.51 3.61 23.01
C LEU A 154 9.65 4.27 22.20
N PRO A 155 9.62 4.16 20.86
CA PRO A 155 10.65 4.76 20.02
C PRO A 155 10.55 6.29 20.10
N LYS A 156 11.67 6.99 19.94
CA LYS A 156 11.64 8.45 19.88
C LYS A 156 10.84 8.89 18.66
N PHE A 157 10.15 10.04 18.74
CA PHE A 157 9.41 10.58 17.60
C PHE A 157 10.28 10.69 16.33
N ALA A 158 11.55 11.10 16.49
CA ALA A 158 12.51 11.18 15.40
C ALA A 158 12.81 9.83 14.73
N GLU A 159 12.83 8.73 15.50
CA GLU A 159 13.01 7.38 14.97
C GLU A 159 11.78 6.92 14.19
N ILE A 160 10.57 7.17 14.71
CA ILE A 160 9.32 6.86 14.00
C ILE A 160 9.28 7.60 12.65
N LYS A 161 9.66 8.88 12.66
CA LYS A 161 9.70 9.69 11.44
C LYS A 161 10.76 9.18 10.46
N ALA A 162 11.95 8.83 10.94
CA ALA A 162 13.00 8.26 10.11
C ALA A 162 12.58 6.91 9.50
N ASP A 163 11.88 6.06 10.24
CA ASP A 163 11.35 4.79 9.73
C ASP A 163 10.35 5.02 8.58
N LEU A 164 9.44 6.01 8.73
CA LEU A 164 8.53 6.40 7.65
C LEU A 164 9.27 6.97 6.43
N ASP A 165 10.28 7.82 6.66
CA ASP A 165 11.06 8.44 5.59
C ASP A 165 11.85 7.41 4.80
N ASN A 166 12.43 6.41 5.47
CA ASN A 166 13.11 5.30 4.83
C ASN A 166 12.15 4.48 3.96
N LEU A 167 10.94 4.18 4.45
CA LEU A 167 9.92 3.50 3.66
C LEU A 167 9.49 4.36 2.44
N SER A 168 9.26 5.66 2.64
CA SER A 168 8.88 6.58 1.57
C SER A 168 9.95 6.70 0.48
N LEU A 169 11.22 6.78 0.88
CA LEU A 169 12.36 6.79 -0.03
C LEU A 169 12.45 5.48 -0.81
N TYR A 170 12.33 4.34 -0.12
CA TYR A 170 12.34 3.03 -0.77
C TYR A 170 11.22 2.90 -1.81
N VAL A 171 9.99 3.27 -1.45
CA VAL A 171 8.83 3.28 -2.36
C VAL A 171 9.12 4.13 -3.60
N THR A 172 9.72 5.30 -3.42
CA THR A 172 10.06 6.20 -4.53
C THR A 172 11.06 5.55 -5.49
N THR A 173 12.14 4.97 -4.95
CA THR A 173 13.18 4.29 -5.73
C THR A 173 12.61 3.07 -6.48
N ALA A 174 11.91 2.17 -5.77
CA ALA A 174 11.33 0.96 -6.35
C ALA A 174 10.28 1.29 -7.42
N ASN A 175 9.42 2.30 -7.19
CA ASN A 175 8.41 2.71 -8.16
C ASN A 175 9.01 3.38 -9.40
N THR A 176 10.15 4.07 -9.25
CA THR A 176 10.90 4.62 -10.39
C THR A 176 11.43 3.49 -11.27
N ARG A 177 12.07 2.48 -10.67
CA ARG A 177 12.53 1.27 -11.37
C ARG A 177 11.39 0.55 -12.08
N ARG A 178 10.27 0.29 -11.37
CA ARG A 178 9.06 -0.32 -11.94
C ARG A 178 8.53 0.43 -13.17
N LYS A 179 8.49 1.77 -13.12
CA LYS A 179 8.04 2.59 -14.26
C LYS A 179 8.98 2.53 -15.46
N SER A 180 10.29 2.38 -15.24
CA SER A 180 11.24 2.16 -16.34
C SER A 180 10.98 0.82 -17.02
N LEU A 181 10.91 -0.25 -16.23
CA LEU A 181 10.66 -1.60 -16.72
C LEU A 181 9.31 -1.74 -17.44
N GLU A 182 8.27 -1.06 -16.95
CA GLU A 182 6.98 -1.00 -17.64
C GLU A 182 7.11 -0.44 -19.07
N LYS A 183 7.89 0.64 -19.25
CA LYS A 183 8.12 1.24 -20.58
C LYS A 183 8.95 0.33 -21.48
N GLU A 184 10.00 -0.27 -20.94
CA GLU A 184 10.86 -1.21 -21.67
C GLU A 184 10.06 -2.44 -22.14
N GLY A 185 9.23 -2.98 -21.25
CA GLY A 185 8.32 -4.09 -21.55
C GLY A 185 7.30 -3.75 -22.63
N GLN A 186 6.66 -2.58 -22.54
CA GLN A 186 5.73 -2.11 -23.57
C GLN A 186 6.41 -1.92 -24.93
N ALA A 187 7.65 -1.41 -24.95
CA ALA A 187 8.43 -1.27 -26.18
C ALA A 187 8.77 -2.63 -26.81
N TYR A 188 9.09 -3.64 -25.99
CA TYR A 188 9.29 -5.01 -26.46
C TYR A 188 7.99 -5.62 -27.03
N GLU A 189 6.87 -5.46 -26.33
CA GLU A 189 5.55 -5.96 -26.76
C GLU A 189 5.06 -5.30 -28.06
N ALA A 190 5.42 -4.03 -28.30
CA ALA A 190 5.09 -3.32 -29.54
C ALA A 190 5.85 -3.86 -30.76
N GLY A 191 6.95 -4.60 -30.55
CA GLY A 191 7.85 -5.10 -31.58
C GLY A 191 8.53 -3.98 -32.39
N PRO A 192 9.49 -4.31 -33.28
CA PRO A 192 9.74 -3.42 -34.41
C PRO A 192 8.44 -3.34 -35.22
N MET A 193 8.01 -2.13 -35.62
CA MET A 193 7.09 -2.03 -36.76
C MET A 193 7.68 -2.88 -37.89
N LEU A 194 6.87 -3.71 -38.53
CA LEU A 194 7.23 -4.46 -39.74
C LEU A 194 7.70 -3.50 -40.84
N ALA A 195 8.92 -3.01 -40.73
CA ALA A 195 9.71 -2.42 -41.77
C ALA A 195 10.95 -3.32 -41.86
N ASP A 196 11.14 -3.88 -43.04
CA ASP A 196 12.29 -4.69 -43.43
C ASP A 196 12.20 -6.20 -43.10
N VAL A 197 11.15 -6.84 -43.63
CA VAL A 197 11.27 -8.21 -44.18
C VAL A 197 10.78 -8.18 -45.62
N LEU A 198 11.51 -7.49 -46.47
CA LEU A 198 11.60 -7.76 -47.90
C LEU A 198 13.06 -7.51 -48.28
N ASP A 199 13.82 -8.61 -48.35
CA ASP A 199 14.84 -8.88 -49.37
C ASP A 199 15.19 -10.38 -49.32
#